data_AF-A0AAX6DKB7-F1
#
_entry.id   AF-A0AAX6DKB7-F1
#
_cell.length_a   1.000
_cell.length_b   1.000
_cell.length_c   1.000
_cell.angle_alpha   90.00
_cell.angle_beta   90.00
_cell.angle_gamma   90.00
#
_symmetry.space_group_name_H-M   'P 1'
#
loop_
_entity.id
_entity.type
_entity.pdbx_description
1 polymer ?
#
loop_
_entity_poly.entity_id
_entity_poly.type
_entity_poly.pdbx_seq_one_letter_code
_entity_poly.pdbx_strand_id
1 'polypeptide(L)'
;MERIMKAQVLRDSSMAGYMSSKKTMEINPENSIMGELRKRADVDKNDKSMKDLVLLLFETSLLTYSFSLDEPSTFGKRIHRMLKLGLSIDEDDAPAEPDTDMPPLEEEADAESKMEEVD
;
A
#
# COMPACT_ATOMS: atom_id res chain seq x y z
N MET A 1 1.51 13.88 -13.62
CA MET A 1 1.67 13.58 -15.06
C MET A 1 1.15 12.19 -15.42
N GLU A 2 1.37 11.18 -14.57
CA GLU A 2 0.87 9.80 -14.76
C GLU A 2 -0.63 9.71 -15.08
N ARG A 3 -1.50 10.42 -14.34
CA ARG A 3 -2.96 10.44 -14.59
C ARG A 3 -3.31 10.93 -16.00
N ILE A 4 -2.63 11.96 -16.49
CA ILE A 4 -2.85 12.54 -17.83
C ILE A 4 -2.37 11.55 -18.90
N MET A 5 -1.22 10.92 -18.68
CA MET A 5 -0.69 9.90 -19.58
C MET A 5 -1.54 8.62 -19.59
N LYS A 6 -2.15 8.20 -18.47
CA LYS A 6 -3.08 7.07 -18.43
C LYS A 6 -4.43 7.37 -19.11
N ALA A 7 -4.86 8.62 -19.15
CA ALA A 7 -6.14 9.02 -19.75
C ALA A 7 -6.12 9.20 -21.28
N GLN A 8 -4.95 9.10 -21.93
CA GLN A 8 -4.83 9.24 -23.39
C GLN A 8 -5.26 7.95 -24.12
N VAL A 9 -6.31 8.05 -24.94
CA VAL A 9 -6.91 6.92 -25.68
C VAL A 9 -5.99 6.33 -26.75
N LEU A 10 -5.14 7.15 -27.38
CA LEU A 10 -4.21 6.73 -28.44
C LEU A 10 -2.78 6.48 -27.93
N ARG A 11 -2.61 6.20 -26.63
CA ARG A 11 -1.28 5.95 -26.08
C ARG A 11 -0.73 4.61 -26.54
N ASP A 12 0.52 4.62 -27.00
CA ASP A 12 1.30 3.41 -27.22
C ASP A 12 1.55 2.69 -25.86
N SER A 13 1.04 1.46 -25.74
CA SER A 13 1.15 0.64 -24.54
C SER A 13 2.57 0.11 -24.31
N SER A 14 3.46 0.16 -25.31
CA SER A 14 4.85 -0.29 -25.20
C SER A 14 5.68 0.53 -24.20
N MET A 15 5.28 1.77 -23.92
CA MET A 15 5.98 2.67 -22.98
C MET A 15 5.42 2.61 -21.55
N ALA A 16 4.41 1.77 -21.27
CA ALA A 16 3.76 1.69 -19.97
C ALA A 16 4.73 1.24 -18.85
N GLY A 17 5.69 0.36 -19.17
CA GLY A 17 6.67 -0.13 -18.20
C GLY A 17 7.69 0.94 -17.76
N TYR A 18 8.08 1.84 -18.67
CA TYR A 18 9.07 2.90 -18.39
C TYR A 18 8.48 4.10 -17.62
N MET A 19 7.15 4.20 -17.52
CA MET A 19 6.46 5.28 -16.82
C MET A 19 5.94 4.90 -15.43
N SER A 20 6.15 3.65 -15.02
CA SER A 20 5.90 3.20 -13.64
C SER A 20 7.12 3.49 -12.78
N SER A 21 7.29 4.75 -12.36
CA SER A 21 8.29 5.05 -11.34
C SER A 21 7.77 4.63 -9.96
N LYS A 22 8.67 4.05 -9.15
CA LYS A 22 8.41 3.83 -7.72
C LYS A 22 8.10 5.18 -7.08
N LYS A 23 7.01 5.24 -6.30
CA LYS A 23 6.56 6.45 -5.61
C LYS A 23 7.10 6.44 -4.19
N THR A 24 7.58 7.60 -3.72
CA THR A 24 8.00 7.77 -2.33
C THR A 24 6.79 8.12 -1.48
N MET A 25 6.49 7.31 -0.48
CA MET A 25 5.50 7.65 0.55
C MET A 25 6.19 8.40 1.68
N GLU A 26 5.90 9.68 1.83
CA GLU A 26 6.41 10.47 2.96
C GLU A 26 5.57 10.20 4.21
N ILE A 27 6.24 10.07 5.36
CA ILE A 27 5.62 9.78 6.65
C ILE A 27 5.85 10.95 7.60
N ASN A 28 4.79 11.37 8.30
CA ASN A 28 4.90 12.35 9.38
C ASN A 28 5.10 11.65 10.74
N PRO A 29 6.28 11.74 11.38
CA PRO A 29 6.56 11.09 12.66
C PRO A 29 5.81 11.71 13.85
N GLU A 30 5.34 12.95 13.74
CA GLU A 30 4.58 13.62 14.80
C GLU A 30 3.11 13.18 14.85
N ASN A 31 2.65 12.41 13.87
CA ASN A 31 1.29 11.90 13.82
C ASN A 31 1.10 10.75 14.83
N SER A 32 0.06 10.85 15.67
CA SER A 32 -0.27 9.85 16.68
C SER A 32 -0.54 8.46 16.08
N ILE A 33 -1.09 8.37 14.87
CA ILE A 33 -1.32 7.11 14.14
C ILE A 33 0.00 6.42 13.83
N MET A 34 1.01 7.17 13.36
CA MET A 34 2.34 6.61 13.06
C MET A 34 3.06 6.14 14.32
N GLY A 35 2.92 6.90 15.41
CA GLY A 35 3.46 6.50 16.72
C GLY A 35 2.85 5.19 17.23
N GLU A 36 1.55 5.01 17.06
CA GLU A 36 0.85 3.78 17.47
C GLU A 36 1.17 2.60 16.56
N LEU A 37 1.20 2.80 15.24
CA LEU A 37 1.62 1.78 14.26
C LEU A 37 3.03 1.26 14.57
N ARG A 38 3.98 2.16 14.88
CA ARG A 38 5.34 1.77 15.25
C ARG A 38 5.35 0.90 16.50
N LYS A 39 4.65 1.29 17.57
CA LYS A 39 4.60 0.50 18.81
C LYS A 39 4.05 -0.90 18.58
N ARG A 40 3.00 -1.02 17.78
CA ARG A 40 2.42 -2.33 17.45
C ARG A 40 3.37 -3.16 16.58
N ALA A 41 4.06 -2.53 15.63
CA ALA A 41 5.09 -3.17 14.79
C ALA A 41 6.25 -3.75 15.59
N ASP A 42 6.64 -3.07 16.68
CA ASP A 42 7.69 -3.54 17.58
C ASP A 42 7.25 -4.78 18.40
N VAL A 43 5.94 -4.97 18.62
CA VAL A 43 5.39 -6.13 19.34
C VAL A 43 5.22 -7.34 18.43
N ASP A 44 4.54 -7.16 17.28
CA ASP A 44 4.31 -8.23 16.31
C ASP A 44 4.30 -7.69 14.87
N LYS A 45 5.40 -7.92 14.15
CA LYS A 45 5.54 -7.53 12.73
C LYS A 45 4.63 -8.33 11.79
N ASN A 46 4.07 -9.45 12.26
CA ASN A 46 3.24 -10.33 11.46
C ASN A 46 1.74 -10.19 11.72
N ASP A 47 1.33 -9.25 12.56
CA ASP A 47 -0.08 -8.93 12.80
C ASP A 47 -0.77 -8.52 11.48
N LYS A 48 -1.72 -9.35 11.05
CA LYS A 48 -2.51 -9.15 9.83
C LYS A 48 -3.30 -7.84 9.87
N SER A 49 -3.85 -7.48 11.03
CA SER A 49 -4.64 -6.26 11.19
C SER A 49 -3.77 -5.01 11.03
N MET A 50 -2.52 -5.05 11.50
CA MET A 50 -1.56 -3.96 11.31
C MET A 50 -1.15 -3.85 9.84
N LYS A 51 -0.84 -4.95 9.16
CA LYS A 51 -0.48 -4.94 7.73
C LYS A 51 -1.62 -4.37 6.89
N ASP A 52 -2.86 -4.75 7.18
CA ASP A 52 -4.04 -4.17 6.53
C ASP A 52 -4.17 -2.66 6.83
N LEU A 53 -3.92 -2.21 8.06
CA LEU A 53 -3.99 -0.79 8.41
C LEU A 53 -2.91 0.05 7.70
N VAL A 54 -1.68 -0.45 7.59
CA VAL A 54 -0.59 0.20 6.86
C VAL A 54 -0.91 0.30 5.37
N LEU A 55 -1.45 -0.77 4.78
CA LEU A 55 -1.80 -0.78 3.36
C LEU A 55 -2.99 0.13 3.06
N LEU A 56 -3.97 0.18 3.97
CA LEU A 56 -5.08 1.14 3.89
C LEU A 56 -4.58 2.59 3.96
N LEU A 57 -3.61 2.88 4.83
CA LEU A 57 -2.99 4.20 4.94
C LEU A 57 -2.29 4.59 3.63
N PHE A 58 -1.56 3.66 3.02
CA PHE A 58 -0.90 3.86 1.73
C PHE A 58 -1.89 4.16 0.60
N GLU A 59 -2.95 3.36 0.45
CA GLU A 59 -3.96 3.58 -0.59
C GLU A 59 -4.76 4.87 -0.36
N THR A 60 -5.01 5.22 0.90
CA THR A 60 -5.63 6.50 1.25
C THR A 60 -4.73 7.67 0.82
N SER A 61 -3.42 7.57 1.05
CA SER A 61 -2.45 8.57 0.57
C SER A 61 -2.42 8.66 -0.95
N LEU A 62 -2.50 7.53 -1.67
CA LEU A 62 -2.59 7.56 -3.13
C LEU A 62 -3.81 8.36 -3.61
N LEU A 63 -4.97 8.16 -2.97
CA LEU A 63 -6.19 8.89 -3.30
C LEU A 63 -6.07 10.39 -3.01
N THR A 64 -5.53 10.78 -1.84
CA THR A 64 -5.39 12.20 -1.47
C THR A 64 -4.41 12.94 -2.39
N TYR A 65 -3.30 12.30 -2.74
CA TYR A 65 -2.33 12.84 -3.70
C TYR A 65 -2.75 12.69 -5.16
N SER A 66 -4.01 12.31 -5.42
CA SER A 66 -4.56 12.22 -6.77
C SER A 66 -3.82 11.22 -7.69
N PHE A 67 -3.31 10.14 -7.12
CA PHE A 67 -2.96 8.95 -7.88
C PHE A 67 -4.22 8.10 -8.14
N SER A 68 -4.11 7.19 -9.10
CA SER A 68 -5.14 6.19 -9.36
C SER A 68 -4.77 4.92 -8.61
N LEU A 69 -5.75 4.27 -8.00
CA LEU A 69 -5.56 2.94 -7.43
C LEU A 69 -5.43 1.92 -8.56
N ASP A 70 -4.52 0.96 -8.40
CA ASP A 70 -4.36 -0.12 -9.37
C ASP A 70 -5.52 -1.12 -9.27
N GLU A 71 -5.96 -1.44 -8.05
CA GLU A 71 -7.09 -2.36 -7.79
C GLU A 71 -8.12 -1.76 -6.80
N PRO A 72 -9.13 -1.02 -7.30
CA PRO A 72 -10.15 -0.40 -6.44
C PRO A 72 -11.00 -1.42 -5.65
N SER A 73 -11.20 -2.62 -6.18
CA SER A 73 -11.94 -3.71 -5.52
C SER A 73 -11.25 -4.16 -4.22
N THR A 74 -9.93 -4.30 -4.27
CA THR A 74 -9.10 -4.77 -3.16
C THR A 74 -9.10 -3.75 -2.02
N PHE A 75 -8.98 -2.46 -2.35
CA PHE A 75 -9.16 -1.36 -1.39
C PHE A 75 -10.54 -1.39 -0.71
N GLY A 76 -11.62 -1.60 -1.49
CA GLY A 76 -12.99 -1.68 -0.96
C GLY A 76 -13.18 -2.84 0.02
N LYS A 77 -12.66 -4.03 -0.31
CA LYS A 77 -12.67 -5.20 0.60
C LYS A 77 -11.95 -4.90 1.91
N ARG A 78 -10.79 -4.23 1.84
CA ARG A 78 -10.00 -3.84 3.03
C ARG A 78 -10.76 -2.86 3.94
N ILE A 79 -11.45 -1.87 3.37
CA ILE A 79 -12.32 -0.97 4.14
C ILE A 79 -13.43 -1.76 4.84
N HIS A 80 -14.08 -2.70 4.14
CA HIS A 80 -15.13 -3.51 4.74
C HIS A 80 -14.61 -4.38 5.88
N ARG A 81 -13.40 -4.95 5.75
CA ARG A 81 -12.74 -5.70 6.83
C ARG A 81 -12.50 -4.82 8.06
N MET A 82 -11.95 -3.61 7.85
CA MET A 82 -11.71 -2.65 8.94
C MET A 82 -13.00 -2.17 9.60
N LEU A 83 -14.08 -2.01 8.83
CA LEU A 83 -15.39 -1.65 9.37
C LEU A 83 -15.97 -2.78 10.25
N LYS A 84 -15.85 -4.04 9.80
CA LYS A 84 -16.27 -5.21 10.59
C LYS A 84 -15.49 -5.29 11.90
N LEU A 85 -14.17 -5.12 11.86
CA LEU A 85 -13.32 -5.07 13.06
C LEU A 85 -13.74 -3.94 14.01
N GLY A 86 -13.96 -2.73 13.49
CA GLY A 86 -14.40 -1.58 14.29
C GLY A 86 -15.78 -1.74 14.93
N LEU A 87 -16.66 -2.53 14.30
CA LEU A 87 -17.98 -2.87 14.81
C LEU A 87 -18.00 -4.17 15.64
N SER A 88 -16.85 -4.83 15.82
CA SER A 88 -16.75 -6.15 16.47
C SER A 88 -17.69 -7.21 15.88
N ILE A 89 -17.86 -7.17 14.56
CA ILE A 89 -18.63 -8.16 13.80
C ILE A 89 -17.64 -9.26 13.42
N ASP A 90 -17.84 -10.47 13.94
CA ASP A 90 -16.99 -11.62 13.64
C ASP A 90 -16.95 -11.92 12.15
N GLU A 91 -15.78 -12.31 11.65
CA GLU A 91 -15.55 -12.63 10.23
C GLU A 91 -16.28 -13.90 9.77
N ASP A 92 -16.91 -14.65 10.68
CA ASP A 92 -17.58 -15.93 10.41
C ASP A 92 -18.82 -15.83 9.49
N ASP A 93 -19.32 -14.61 9.22
CA ASP A 93 -20.49 -14.40 8.35
C ASP A 93 -20.12 -14.16 6.87
N ALA A 94 -18.83 -14.27 6.50
CA ALA A 94 -18.39 -14.22 5.11
C ALA A 94 -17.26 -15.24 4.86
N PRO A 95 -17.23 -15.89 3.68
CA PRO A 95 -16.14 -16.81 3.36
C PRO A 95 -14.81 -16.06 3.48
N ALA A 96 -13.89 -16.62 4.27
CA ALA A 96 -12.53 -16.13 4.40
C ALA A 96 -11.92 -16.01 2.99
N GLU A 97 -11.87 -14.79 2.46
CA GLU A 97 -11.21 -14.57 1.18
C GLU A 97 -9.70 -14.76 1.39
N PRO A 98 -9.04 -15.54 0.51
CA PRO A 98 -7.65 -15.89 0.69
C PRO A 98 -6.78 -14.64 0.77
N ASP A 99 -5.65 -14.75 1.49
CA ASP A 99 -4.60 -13.72 1.63
C ASP A 99 -3.89 -13.35 0.30
N THR A 100 -4.52 -13.64 -0.84
CA THR A 100 -4.05 -13.30 -2.19
C THR A 100 -4.02 -11.80 -2.48
N ASP A 101 -4.69 -10.99 -1.66
CA ASP A 101 -4.83 -9.55 -1.83
C ASP A 101 -3.66 -8.76 -1.19
N MET A 102 -2.71 -9.44 -0.53
CA MET A 102 -1.47 -8.83 -0.04
C MET A 102 -0.31 -9.19 -0.98
N PRO A 103 0.39 -8.20 -1.56
CA PRO A 103 1.59 -8.50 -2.33
C PRO A 103 2.61 -9.19 -1.42
N PRO A 104 3.33 -10.22 -1.92
CA PRO A 104 4.39 -10.83 -1.16
C PRO A 104 5.40 -9.76 -0.78
N LEU A 105 5.81 -9.74 0.50
CA LEU A 105 6.92 -8.92 0.94
C LEU A 105 8.16 -9.39 0.16
N GLU A 106 8.70 -8.55 -0.71
CA GLU A 106 10.05 -8.75 -1.22
C GLU A 106 10.97 -8.74 0.01
N GLU A 107 11.55 -9.89 0.37
CA GLU A 107 12.59 -9.95 1.38
C GLU A 107 13.70 -8.98 0.96
N GLU A 108 14.11 -8.12 1.89
CA GLU A 108 15.15 -7.11 1.70
C GLU A 108 16.43 -7.80 1.16
N ALA A 109 16.60 -7.78 -0.16
CA ALA A 109 17.92 -7.90 -0.74
C ALA A 109 18.63 -6.61 -0.37
N ASP A 110 19.53 -6.71 0.61
CA ASP A 110 20.61 -5.77 0.92
C ASP A 110 20.98 -4.96 -0.33
N ALA A 111 20.37 -3.79 -0.49
CA ALA A 111 20.84 -2.78 -1.42
C ALA A 111 21.98 -2.08 -0.72
N GLU A 112 23.07 -2.83 -0.56
CA GLU A 112 24.34 -2.37 -0.09
C GLU A 112 24.69 -1.10 -0.90
N SER A 113 24.84 -0.01 -0.15
CA SER A 113 25.30 1.29 -0.58
C SER A 113 26.43 1.20 -1.61
N LYS A 114 26.11 1.24 -2.91
CA LYS A 114 27.05 1.63 -3.96
C LYS A 114 26.94 3.13 -4.24
N MET A 115 27.39 3.93 -3.28
CA MET A 115 28.06 5.18 -3.60
C MET A 115 29.52 4.84 -3.85
N GLU A 116 29.97 4.80 -5.11
CA GLU A 116 31.39 4.93 -5.43
C GLU A 116 31.58 5.47 -6.86
N GLU A 117 32.03 6.72 -6.88
CA GLU A 117 32.89 7.42 -7.86
C GLU A 117 32.62 7.32 -9.37
N VAL A 118 32.37 8.50 -9.96
CA VAL A 118 32.66 8.77 -11.36
C VAL A 118 33.78 9.83 -11.37
N ASP A 119 34.95 9.40 -11.85
CA ASP A 119 36.10 10.21 -12.28
C ASP A 119 35.71 11.13 -13.46
#